data_AF-A0A1B6FVT0-F1
#
_entry.id   AF-A0A1B6FVT0-F1
#
_cell.length_a   1.000
_cell.length_b   1.000
_cell.length_c   1.000
_cell.angle_alpha   90.00
_cell.angle_beta   90.00
_cell.angle_gamma   90.00
#
_symmetry.space_group_name_H-M   'P 1'
#
loop_
_entity.id
_entity.type
_entity.pdbx_description
1 polymer ?
#
loop_
_entity_poly.entity_id
_entity_poly.type
_entity_poly.pdbx_seq_one_letter_code
_entity_poly.pdbx_strand_id
1 'polypeptide(L)'
;DEVLTKNQTSVVDETPSASFYKTQQPNSTLMVSNIPANILEKDIYDEIVQSKYSPKDIRLIRRKETGESRGFAFVDFQTLNEAVDFMELKKGVLLFNNGSS
;
A
#
# COMPACT_ATOMS: atom_id res chain seq x y z
N ASP A 1 33.53 21.74 12.93
CA ASP A 1 32.72 20.80 13.71
C ASP A 1 31.33 20.74 13.09
N GLU A 2 30.87 19.53 12.81
CA GLU A 2 29.63 19.20 12.12
C GLU A 2 28.40 19.80 12.82
N VAL A 3 27.43 20.29 12.05
CA VAL A 3 26.08 19.71 12.15
C VAL A 3 25.29 19.91 10.86
N LEU A 4 25.16 18.78 10.18
CA LEU A 4 24.19 18.43 9.17
C LEU A 4 22.76 18.53 9.76
N THR A 5 21.88 19.35 9.20
CA THR A 5 20.44 19.03 9.16
C THR A 5 19.85 19.69 7.93
N LYS A 6 19.93 18.99 6.79
CA LYS A 6 19.22 19.38 5.58
C LYS A 6 17.73 19.04 5.77
N ASN A 7 16.93 20.10 5.71
CA ASN A 7 15.58 20.21 5.18
C ASN A 7 14.68 18.96 5.19
N GLN A 8 13.59 19.03 5.96
CA GLN A 8 12.32 18.46 5.52
C GLN A 8 11.16 19.37 5.95
N THR A 9 10.90 20.38 5.13
CA THR A 9 9.64 21.13 5.11
C THR A 9 8.68 20.40 4.19
N SER A 10 7.47 20.12 4.65
CA SER A 10 6.22 20.62 4.05
C SER A 10 5.02 19.78 4.48
N VAL A 11 4.16 20.44 5.25
CA VAL A 11 2.74 20.13 5.39
C VAL A 11 2.08 20.22 4.02
N VAL A 12 1.32 19.19 3.59
CA VAL A 12 0.17 19.35 2.68
C VAL A 12 -0.85 18.25 2.99
N ASP A 13 -2.05 18.69 3.37
CA ASP A 13 -3.31 17.96 3.20
C ASP A 13 -3.57 17.78 1.68
N GLU A 14 -4.55 16.98 1.29
CA GLU A 14 -4.90 16.57 -0.09
C GLU A 14 -4.31 15.22 -0.54
N THR A 15 -5.23 14.30 -0.89
CA THR A 15 -5.10 12.93 -1.44
C THR A 15 -3.68 12.44 -1.74
N PRO A 16 -3.29 11.20 -1.35
CA PRO A 16 -1.95 10.67 -1.62
C PRO A 16 -1.76 10.42 -3.12
N SER A 17 -1.47 11.51 -3.83
CA SER A 17 -1.04 11.56 -5.20
C SER A 17 0.31 10.88 -5.28
N ALA A 18 0.54 10.13 -6.35
CA ALA A 18 1.67 9.25 -6.66
C ALA A 18 3.08 9.74 -6.28
N SER A 19 3.23 11.02 -5.95
CA SER A 19 4.44 11.71 -5.49
C SER A 19 4.92 11.33 -4.09
N PHE A 20 4.05 10.98 -3.14
CA PHE A 20 4.46 10.67 -1.75
C PHE A 20 5.28 9.39 -1.64
N TYR A 21 5.01 8.43 -2.52
CA TYR A 21 5.72 7.15 -2.54
C TYR A 21 7.07 7.26 -3.25
N LYS A 22 7.23 8.28 -4.10
CA LYS A 22 8.44 8.51 -4.90
C LYS A 22 9.59 9.11 -4.09
N THR A 23 9.33 9.62 -2.89
CA THR A 23 10.35 10.13 -1.95
C THR A 23 10.81 9.10 -0.93
N GLN A 24 10.12 7.96 -0.81
CA GLN A 24 10.61 6.81 -0.06
C GLN A 24 11.67 6.10 -0.91
N GLN A 25 12.72 5.59 -0.27
CA GLN A 25 13.69 4.76 -0.98
C GLN A 25 12.94 3.64 -1.72
N PRO A 26 13.33 3.33 -2.97
CA PRO A 26 12.71 2.25 -3.71
C PRO A 26 12.78 0.98 -2.85
N ASN A 27 11.61 0.50 -2.41
CA ASN A 27 11.49 -0.71 -1.60
C ASN A 27 10.49 -1.65 -2.26
N SER A 28 10.73 -2.95 -2.12
CA SER A 28 9.80 -3.99 -2.57
C SER A 28 8.52 -4.04 -1.72
N THR A 29 8.45 -3.32 -0.60
CA THR A 29 7.25 -3.24 0.24
C THR A 29 6.36 -2.07 -0.16
N LEU A 30 5.10 -2.35 -0.53
CA LEU A 30 4.08 -1.36 -0.84
C LEU A 30 3.00 -1.31 0.24
N MET A 31 2.47 -0.11 0.49
CA MET A 31 1.24 0.05 1.25
C MET A 31 0.05 0.07 0.29
N VAL A 32 -0.89 -0.84 0.49
CA VAL A 32 -2.17 -0.87 -0.20
C VAL A 32 -3.26 -0.35 0.74
N SER A 33 -4.06 0.59 0.25
CA SER A 33 -5.16 1.23 0.97
C SER A 33 -6.49 0.96 0.27
N ASN A 34 -7.60 1.40 0.88
CA ASN A 34 -8.98 1.15 0.43
C ASN A 34 -9.44 -0.31 0.56
N ILE A 35 -8.98 -0.98 1.61
CA ILE A 35 -9.34 -2.38 1.86
C ILE A 35 -10.61 -2.46 2.72
N PRO A 36 -11.70 -3.09 2.24
CA PRO A 36 -12.91 -3.29 3.03
C PRO A 36 -12.64 -4.06 4.32
N ALA A 37 -13.47 -3.82 5.34
CA ALA A 37 -13.41 -4.56 6.60
C ALA A 37 -13.59 -6.08 6.42
N ASN A 38 -14.37 -6.48 5.41
CA ASN A 38 -14.66 -7.89 5.08
C ASN A 38 -13.55 -8.58 4.27
N ILE A 39 -12.56 -7.82 3.80
CA ILE A 39 -11.49 -8.37 2.97
C ILE A 39 -10.40 -8.99 3.84
N LEU A 40 -9.99 -10.20 3.44
CA LEU A 40 -8.92 -10.95 4.08
C LEU A 40 -7.63 -10.84 3.29
N GLU A 41 -6.55 -11.31 3.91
CA GLU A 41 -5.22 -11.34 3.31
C GLU A 41 -5.20 -12.18 2.01
N LYS A 42 -6.02 -13.25 1.98
CA LYS A 42 -6.21 -14.09 0.80
C LYS A 42 -6.86 -13.35 -0.37
N ASP A 43 -7.84 -12.48 -0.13
CA ASP A 43 -8.47 -11.71 -1.21
C ASP A 43 -7.50 -10.66 -1.76
N ILE A 44 -6.69 -10.04 -0.89
CA ILE A 44 -5.61 -9.13 -1.29
C ILE A 44 -4.61 -9.89 -2.19
N TYR A 45 -4.20 -11.08 -1.77
CA TYR A 45 -3.33 -11.95 -2.55
C TYR A 45 -3.92 -12.26 -3.93
N ASP A 46 -5.20 -12.65 -3.97
CA ASP A 46 -5.88 -13.00 -5.22
C ASP A 46 -5.94 -11.81 -6.19
N GLU A 47 -6.21 -10.60 -5.69
CA GLU A 47 -6.22 -9.36 -6.49
C GLU A 47 -4.84 -9.01 -7.08
N ILE A 48 -3.77 -9.22 -6.31
CA ILE A 48 -2.40 -8.99 -6.78
C ILE A 48 -2.03 -10.01 -7.86
N VAL A 49 -2.35 -11.29 -7.63
CA VAL A 49 -2.11 -12.39 -8.59
C VAL A 49 -2.94 -12.21 -9.85
N GLN A 50 -4.18 -11.74 -9.73
CA GLN A 50 -5.04 -11.40 -10.87
C GLN A 50 -4.42 -10.30 -11.73
N SER A 51 -3.70 -9.37 -11.10
CA SER A 51 -2.93 -8.32 -11.77
C SER A 51 -1.60 -8.82 -12.37
N LYS A 52 -1.31 -10.12 -12.35
CA LYS A 52 -0.07 -10.78 -12.83
C LYS A 52 1.18 -10.52 -11.99
N TYR A 53 1.04 -10.14 -10.72
CA TYR A 53 2.17 -10.00 -9.80
C TYR A 53 2.11 -11.05 -8.68
N SER A 54 3.24 -11.33 -8.05
CA SER A 54 3.29 -12.28 -6.93
C SER A 54 3.84 -11.61 -5.66
N PRO A 55 2.99 -11.37 -4.66
CA PRO A 55 3.47 -10.85 -3.39
C PRO A 55 4.20 -11.95 -2.63
N LYS A 56 5.32 -11.59 -2.01
CA LYS A 56 6.15 -12.42 -1.14
C LYS A 56 5.57 -12.53 0.26
N ASP A 57 5.11 -11.41 0.82
CA ASP A 57 4.49 -11.33 2.15
C ASP A 57 3.33 -10.34 2.08
N ILE A 58 2.23 -10.62 2.77
CA ILE A 58 1.13 -9.66 2.92
C ILE A 58 0.87 -9.51 4.41
N ARG A 59 0.67 -8.27 4.85
CA ARG A 59 0.43 -7.92 6.23
C ARG A 59 -0.80 -7.04 6.31
N LEU A 60 -1.95 -7.67 6.49
CA LEU A 60 -3.22 -6.98 6.66
C LEU A 60 -3.35 -6.44 8.08
N ILE A 61 -3.55 -5.13 8.20
CA ILE A 61 -3.72 -4.50 9.51
C ILE A 61 -5.21 -4.52 9.88
N ARG A 62 -5.55 -5.17 10.99
CA ARG A 62 -6.93 -5.27 11.50
C ARG A 62 -7.08 -4.64 12.88
N ARG A 63 -8.28 -4.15 13.18
CA ARG A 63 -8.65 -3.68 14.52
C ARG A 63 -8.82 -4.87 15.44
N LYS A 64 -8.20 -4.83 16.62
CA LYS A 64 -8.29 -5.90 17.63
C LYS A 64 -9.66 -5.93 18.35
N GLU A 65 -10.33 -4.79 18.45
CA GLU A 65 -11.65 -4.66 19.09
C GLU A 65 -12.79 -5.25 18.24
N THR A 66 -12.87 -4.86 16.96
CA THR A 66 -13.97 -5.26 16.07
C THR A 66 -13.60 -6.40 15.12
N GLY A 67 -12.31 -6.73 14.98
CA GLY A 67 -11.81 -7.69 14.00
C GLY A 67 -11.76 -7.15 12.56
N GLU A 68 -12.22 -5.91 12.34
CA GLU A 68 -12.32 -5.30 11.02
C GLU A 68 -10.97 -4.87 10.47
N SER A 69 -10.74 -5.08 9.17
CA SER A 69 -9.57 -4.53 8.48
C SER A 69 -9.54 -3.00 8.60
N ARG A 70 -8.39 -2.42 8.98
CA ARG A 70 -8.23 -0.97 9.19
C ARG A 70 -8.32 -0.14 7.90
N GLY A 71 -8.58 -0.76 6.75
CA GLY A 71 -8.57 -0.08 5.46
C GLY A 71 -7.26 -0.20 4.69
N PHE A 72 -6.25 -0.89 5.24
CA PHE A 72 -4.92 -0.94 4.64
C PHE A 72 -4.14 -2.21 4.99
N ALA A 73 -3.24 -2.59 4.09
CA ALA A 73 -2.29 -3.69 4.26
C ALA A 73 -0.92 -3.29 3.69
N PHE A 74 0.12 -4.00 4.10
CA PHE A 74 1.45 -3.92 3.51
C PHE A 74 1.71 -5.17 2.69
N VAL A 75 2.29 -5.01 1.51
CA VAL A 75 2.56 -6.09 0.57
C VAL A 75 4.03 -6.03 0.21
N ASP A 76 4.78 -7.06 0.56
CA ASP A 76 6.17 -7.24 0.12
C ASP A 76 6.18 -7.98 -1.22
N PHE A 77 6.88 -7.46 -2.21
CA PHE A 77 7.06 -8.10 -3.51
C PHE A 77 8.41 -8.81 -3.59
N GLN A 78 8.55 -9.75 -4.52
CA GLN A 78 9.83 -10.42 -4.74
C GLN A 78 10.89 -9.44 -5.26
N THR A 79 10.49 -8.54 -6.17
CA THR A 79 11.38 -7.56 -6.76
C THR A 79 10.85 -6.15 -6.59
N LEU A 80 11.78 -5.20 -6.52
CA LEU A 80 11.45 -3.78 -6.54
C LEU A 80 10.66 -3.40 -7.80
N ASN A 81 11.01 -4.00 -8.94
CA ASN A 81 10.40 -3.65 -10.22
C ASN A 81 8.92 -4.01 -10.23
N GLU A 82 8.53 -5.18 -9.69
CA GLU A 82 7.12 -5.56 -9.52
C GLU A 82 6.40 -4.62 -8.56
N ALA A 83 7.05 -4.22 -7.46
CA ALA A 83 6.45 -3.27 -6.53
C ALA A 83 6.18 -1.91 -7.19
N VAL A 84 7.15 -1.37 -7.93
CA VAL A 84 6.99 -0.08 -8.63
C VAL A 84 5.91 -0.17 -9.70
N ASP A 85 5.89 -1.25 -10.48
CA ASP A 85 4.93 -1.45 -11.57
C ASP A 85 3.50 -1.62 -11.03
N PHE A 86 3.33 -2.45 -9.99
CA PHE A 86 2.05 -2.59 -9.29
C PHE A 86 1.60 -1.27 -8.64
N MET A 87 2.53 -0.53 -8.03
CA MET A 87 2.25 0.79 -7.49
C MET A 87 1.78 1.76 -8.57
N GLU A 88 2.36 1.74 -9.77
CA GLU A 88 1.93 2.60 -10.86
C GLU A 88 0.56 2.20 -11.40
N LEU A 89 0.31 0.89 -11.50
CA LEU A 89 -0.95 0.30 -11.97
C LEU A 89 -2.12 0.59 -11.02
N LYS A 90 -1.96 0.28 -9.73
CA LYS A 90 -3.01 0.35 -8.70
C LYS A 90 -2.93 1.64 -7.86
N LYS A 91 -1.89 2.46 -8.02
CA LYS A 91 -1.65 3.70 -7.27
C LYS A 91 -1.65 3.52 -5.74
N GLY A 92 -1.29 2.33 -5.26
CA GLY A 92 -1.35 2.00 -3.82
C GLY A 92 -2.77 1.79 -3.28
N VAL A 93 -3.75 1.52 -4.15
CA VAL A 93 -5.16 1.36 -3.80
C VAL A 93 -5.69 0.05 -4.39
N LEU A 94 -6.30 -0.77 -3.55
CA LEU A 94 -7.05 -1.93 -4.01
C LEU A 94 -8.53 -1.58 -4.06
N LEU A 95 -9.09 -1.63 -5.27
CA LEU A 95 -10.49 -1.33 -5.51
C LEU A 95 -11.29 -2.63 -5.42
N PHE A 96 -11.81 -2.88 -4.23
CA PHE A 96 -12.80 -3.92 -4.02
C PHE A 96 -14.19 -3.31 -4.20
N ASN A 97 -15.07 -3.97 -4.96
CA ASN A 97 -16.45 -3.55 -5.15
C ASN A 97 -17.21 -3.69 -3.82
N ASN A 98 -17.06 -2.71 -2.94
CA ASN A 98 -17.98 -2.50 -1.83
C ASN A 98 -19.24 -1.94 -2.46
N GLY A 99 -20.29 -2.76 -2.55
CA GLY A 99 -21.59 -2.34 -3.04
C GLY A 99 -22.16 -1.20 -2.19
N SER A 100 -21.80 0.03 -2.53
CA SER A 100 -22.58 1.22 -2.19
C SER A 100 -23.62 1.37 -3.30
N SER A 101 -24.75 0.69 -3.13
CA SER A 101 -26.01 1.11 -3.74
C SER A 101 -26.64 2.20 -2.89
#